data_AF-A0A257RF96-F1
#
_entry.id   AF-A0A257RF96-F1
#
_cell.length_a   1.000
_cell.length_b   1.000
_cell.length_c   1.000
_cell.angle_alpha   90.00
_cell.angle_beta   90.00
_cell.angle_gamma   90.00
#
_symmetry.space_group_name_H-M   'P 1'
#
loop_
_entity.id
_entity.type
_entity.pdbx_description
1 polymer ?
#
loop_
_entity_poly.entity_id
_entity_poly.type
_entity_poly.pdbx_seq_one_letter_code
_entity_poly.pdbx_strand_id
1 'polypeptide(L)'
;MPKGTACYSLTSKFGCTPEAGVGLLQAAEKAVQRVGLSFHVGSQTLDPSSYVDAIRIGGEIVKNSGVDLDVFDIGGGFPIPGLGMDIPPLSAFFDVIRAEIAKLNLPKTCEIWSEPGRALSGSCSTLVVRVELRKGDLLYLNDGTFGNMFEVFSGHWKNKAALIRPARRGRKAAGKVMAPFRFYGPTCDSIDYMEGPFLLPEDVCEGDWVALEGMGAYMAASQTHFNGFYSDQQVEIITDALSTRRTHMKAVK
;
A
#
# COMPACT_ATOMS: atom_id res chain seq x y z
N MET A 1 -10.39 1.35 -18.89
CA MET A 1 -10.21 0.07 -18.16
C MET A 1 -11.48 -0.27 -17.38
N PRO A 2 -11.95 -1.52 -17.39
CA PRO A 2 -13.03 -1.99 -16.51
C PRO A 2 -12.67 -1.75 -15.03
N LYS A 3 -13.66 -1.68 -14.13
CA LYS A 3 -13.43 -1.33 -12.72
C LYS A 3 -12.58 -2.35 -11.93
N GLY A 4 -12.30 -3.54 -12.48
CA GLY A 4 -11.36 -4.52 -11.92
C GLY A 4 -11.67 -4.94 -10.48
N THR A 5 -10.71 -5.59 -9.82
CA THR A 5 -10.79 -6.03 -8.41
C THR A 5 -9.91 -5.21 -7.46
N ALA A 6 -9.37 -4.09 -7.93
CA ALA A 6 -8.52 -3.22 -7.12
C ALA A 6 -9.28 -2.62 -5.93
N CYS A 7 -8.66 -2.63 -4.74
CA CYS A 7 -9.24 -1.93 -3.59
C CYS A 7 -9.31 -0.42 -3.81
N TYR A 8 -8.36 0.14 -4.58
CA TYR A 8 -8.36 1.55 -4.96
C TYR A 8 -8.34 1.70 -6.48
N SER A 9 -9.50 2.00 -7.06
CA SER A 9 -9.62 2.27 -8.50
C SER A 9 -9.10 3.66 -8.86
N LEU A 10 -8.35 3.73 -9.96
CA LEU A 10 -7.82 4.98 -10.53
C LEU A 10 -8.55 5.41 -11.82
N THR A 11 -9.45 4.55 -12.33
CA THR A 11 -9.95 4.62 -13.71
C THR A 11 -11.01 5.70 -13.94
N SER A 12 -11.60 6.26 -12.88
CA SER A 12 -12.55 7.38 -13.00
C SER A 12 -11.86 8.72 -13.20
N LYS A 13 -10.62 8.88 -12.71
CA LYS A 13 -9.86 10.12 -12.77
C LYS A 13 -8.85 10.14 -13.93
N PHE A 14 -8.29 8.98 -14.28
CA PHE A 14 -7.19 8.85 -15.24
C PHE A 14 -7.47 7.83 -16.34
N GLY A 15 -6.72 7.95 -17.44
CA GLY A 15 -6.83 7.11 -18.62
C GLY A 15 -7.65 7.74 -19.73
N CYS A 16 -7.47 7.25 -20.95
CA CYS A 16 -8.27 7.61 -22.12
C CYS A 16 -9.03 6.39 -22.63
N THR A 17 -10.01 6.60 -23.52
CA THR A 17 -10.63 5.48 -24.23
C THR A 17 -9.65 4.88 -25.25
N PRO A 18 -9.78 3.61 -25.64
CA PRO A 18 -8.90 3.01 -26.64
C PRO A 18 -8.85 3.79 -27.96
N GLU A 19 -9.98 4.34 -28.40
CA GLU A 19 -10.08 5.13 -29.64
C GLU A 19 -9.26 6.42 -29.54
N ALA A 20 -9.36 7.12 -28.40
CA ALA A 20 -8.53 8.29 -28.14
C ALA A 20 -7.04 7.92 -28.02
N GLY A 21 -6.74 6.78 -27.39
CA GLY A 21 -5.38 6.26 -27.22
C GLY A 21 -4.63 6.08 -28.54
N VAL A 22 -5.30 5.58 -29.58
CA VAL A 22 -4.72 5.43 -30.92
C VAL A 22 -4.23 6.77 -31.48
N GLY A 23 -5.10 7.78 -31.47
CA GLY A 23 -4.77 9.11 -32.00
C GLY A 23 -3.70 9.83 -31.17
N LEU A 24 -3.78 9.69 -29.84
CA LEU A 24 -2.78 10.26 -28.92
C LEU A 24 -1.40 9.63 -29.14
N LEU A 25 -1.32 8.31 -29.35
CA LEU A 25 -0.07 7.61 -29.56
C LEU A 25 0.60 8.02 -30.88
N GLN A 26 -0.16 8.15 -31.96
CA GLN A 26 0.34 8.65 -33.26
C GLN A 26 0.80 10.10 -33.21
N ALA A 27 0.15 10.94 -32.38
CA ALA A 27 0.59 12.31 -32.17
C ALA A 27 1.88 12.37 -31.34
N ALA A 28 1.98 11.54 -30.30
CA ALA A 28 3.14 11.46 -29.42
C ALA A 28 4.40 11.02 -30.19
N GLU A 29 4.32 9.96 -31.00
CA GLU A 29 5.44 9.45 -31.82
C GLU A 29 6.14 10.57 -32.63
N LYS A 30 5.37 11.55 -33.13
CA LYS A 30 5.89 12.67 -33.93
C LYS A 30 6.50 13.79 -33.09
N ALA A 31 6.23 13.80 -31.78
CA ALA A 31 6.56 14.89 -30.87
C ALA A 31 7.70 14.55 -29.91
N VAL A 32 8.01 13.27 -29.70
CA VAL A 32 9.02 12.81 -28.73
C VAL A 32 10.06 11.89 -29.37
N GLN A 33 11.23 11.80 -28.74
CA GLN A 33 12.30 10.89 -29.18
C GLN A 33 12.05 9.44 -28.81
N ARG A 34 11.31 9.20 -27.71
CA ARG A 34 10.92 7.87 -27.25
C ARG A 34 9.45 7.89 -26.86
N VAL A 35 8.66 6.99 -27.42
CA VAL A 35 7.22 6.91 -27.20
C VAL A 35 6.85 5.66 -26.40
N GLY A 36 5.90 5.82 -25.48
CA GLY A 36 5.44 4.72 -24.64
C GLY A 36 3.93 4.73 -24.43
N LEU A 37 3.42 3.59 -23.98
CA LEU A 37 2.05 3.43 -23.52
C LEU A 37 2.09 2.89 -22.10
N SER A 38 1.32 3.52 -21.20
CA SER A 38 1.14 3.05 -19.83
C SER A 38 -0.32 2.77 -19.50
N PHE A 39 -0.53 1.86 -18.55
CA PHE A 39 -1.81 1.67 -17.89
C PHE A 39 -1.59 1.41 -16.40
N HIS A 40 -2.67 1.47 -15.61
CA HIS A 40 -2.63 1.08 -14.21
C HIS A 40 -3.92 0.35 -13.83
N VAL A 41 -3.81 -0.87 -13.30
CA VAL A 41 -4.98 -1.73 -12.96
C VAL A 41 -5.70 -1.32 -11.68
N GLY A 42 -5.06 -0.48 -10.88
CA GLY A 42 -5.56 0.02 -9.58
C GLY A 42 -4.64 -0.44 -8.44
N SER A 43 -4.70 0.19 -7.27
CA SER A 43 -3.85 -0.21 -6.14
C SER A 43 -4.49 -1.37 -5.37
N GLN A 44 -3.66 -2.31 -4.91
CA GLN A 44 -4.08 -3.53 -4.21
C GLN A 44 -5.03 -4.39 -5.09
N THR A 45 -4.57 -4.74 -6.29
CA THR A 45 -5.31 -5.61 -7.22
C THR A 45 -5.17 -7.06 -6.80
N LEU A 46 -6.30 -7.74 -6.55
CA LEU A 46 -6.32 -9.11 -6.03
C LEU A 46 -6.41 -10.17 -7.14
N ASP A 47 -6.86 -9.78 -8.33
CA ASP A 47 -7.00 -10.69 -9.47
C ASP A 47 -5.96 -10.40 -10.56
N PRO A 48 -5.00 -11.32 -10.80
CA PRO A 48 -4.03 -11.22 -11.89
C PRO A 48 -4.66 -11.00 -13.27
N SER A 49 -5.89 -11.47 -13.51
CA SER A 49 -6.59 -11.31 -14.79
C SER A 49 -6.78 -9.85 -15.19
N SER A 50 -6.81 -8.93 -14.22
CA SER A 50 -6.91 -7.48 -14.49
C SER A 50 -5.74 -6.95 -15.33
N TYR A 51 -4.54 -7.53 -15.18
CA TYR A 51 -3.40 -7.19 -16.04
C TYR A 51 -3.55 -7.77 -17.44
N VAL A 52 -4.12 -8.97 -17.58
CA VAL A 52 -4.36 -9.59 -18.89
C VAL A 52 -5.27 -8.69 -19.73
N ASP A 53 -6.37 -8.22 -19.16
CA ASP A 53 -7.30 -7.32 -19.84
C ASP A 53 -6.63 -5.99 -20.22
N ALA A 54 -5.80 -5.45 -19.32
CA ALA A 54 -5.09 -4.19 -19.57
C ALA A 54 -4.07 -4.30 -20.70
N ILE A 55 -3.29 -5.38 -20.69
CA ILE A 55 -2.27 -5.67 -21.71
C ILE A 55 -2.94 -5.86 -23.07
N ARG A 56 -4.10 -6.53 -23.13
CA ARG A 56 -4.88 -6.68 -24.38
C ARG A 56 -5.33 -5.35 -24.93
N ILE A 57 -5.93 -4.51 -24.09
CA ILE A 57 -6.38 -3.17 -24.51
C ILE A 57 -5.19 -2.32 -24.99
N GLY A 58 -4.08 -2.33 -24.25
CA GLY A 58 -2.85 -1.65 -24.66
C GLY A 58 -2.30 -2.18 -25.99
N GLY A 59 -2.29 -3.50 -26.17
CA GLY A 59 -1.87 -4.16 -27.40
C GLY A 59 -2.75 -3.81 -28.61
N GLU A 60 -4.07 -3.70 -28.43
CA GLU A 60 -4.99 -3.25 -29.47
C GLU A 60 -4.75 -1.79 -29.87
N ILE A 61 -4.48 -0.90 -28.91
CA ILE A 61 -4.12 0.49 -29.18
C ILE A 61 -2.84 0.56 -30.01
N VAL A 62 -1.79 -0.16 -29.59
CA VAL A 62 -0.51 -0.20 -30.31
C VAL A 62 -0.71 -0.72 -31.74
N LYS A 63 -1.38 -1.87 -31.89
CA LYS A 63 -1.67 -2.47 -33.19
C LYS A 63 -2.44 -1.53 -34.12
N ASN A 64 -3.49 -0.87 -33.62
CA ASN A 64 -4.34 0.01 -34.42
C ASN A 64 -3.69 1.37 -34.71
N SER A 65 -2.73 1.79 -33.88
CA SER A 65 -1.95 3.01 -34.13
C SER A 65 -0.88 2.84 -35.21
N GLY A 66 -0.33 1.63 -35.36
CA GLY A 66 0.81 1.36 -36.24
C GLY A 66 2.13 1.92 -35.73
N VAL A 67 2.19 2.40 -34.48
CA VAL A 67 3.38 2.97 -33.84
C VAL A 67 4.20 1.86 -33.21
N ASP A 68 5.50 1.85 -33.47
CA ASP A 68 6.47 1.01 -32.78
C ASP A 68 6.83 1.65 -31.42
N LEU A 69 6.49 0.98 -30.32
CA LEU A 69 6.77 1.50 -28.97
C LEU A 69 8.23 1.32 -28.55
N ASP A 70 8.76 2.31 -27.84
CA ASP A 70 10.01 2.20 -27.09
C ASP A 70 9.81 1.64 -25.67
N VAL A 71 8.64 1.92 -25.06
CA VAL A 71 8.31 1.50 -23.70
C VAL A 71 6.86 1.05 -23.59
N PHE A 72 6.62 -0.11 -22.99
CA PHE A 72 5.29 -0.57 -22.58
C PHE A 72 5.26 -0.73 -21.06
N ASP A 73 4.57 0.18 -20.39
CA ASP A 73 4.52 0.27 -18.93
C ASP A 73 3.22 -0.34 -18.38
N ILE A 74 3.37 -1.37 -17.55
CA ILE A 74 2.23 -2.10 -16.96
C ILE A 74 1.69 -1.45 -15.69
N GLY A 75 2.29 -0.33 -15.27
CA GLY A 75 1.98 0.37 -14.03
C GLY A 75 2.33 -0.45 -12.79
N GLY A 76 1.63 -0.14 -11.71
CA GLY A 76 1.70 -0.85 -10.43
C GLY A 76 0.40 -1.58 -10.11
N GLY A 77 0.14 -1.75 -8.80
CA GLY A 77 -1.08 -2.37 -8.30
C GLY A 77 -0.88 -3.73 -7.63
N PHE A 78 0.33 -4.27 -7.69
CA PHE A 78 0.70 -5.50 -6.99
C PHE A 78 0.31 -5.47 -5.51
N PRO A 79 -0.40 -6.49 -5.01
CA PRO A 79 -0.93 -6.50 -3.65
C PRO A 79 0.16 -6.88 -2.66
N ILE A 80 -0.02 -6.46 -1.41
CA ILE A 80 0.68 -7.02 -0.25
C ILE A 80 -0.32 -7.72 0.68
N PRO A 81 0.12 -8.66 1.54
CA PRO A 81 -0.76 -9.34 2.48
C PRO A 81 -1.39 -8.35 3.46
N GLY A 82 -2.70 -8.43 3.66
CA GLY A 82 -3.45 -7.73 4.70
C GLY A 82 -4.23 -8.71 5.57
N LEU A 83 -4.67 -8.29 6.77
CA LEU A 83 -5.40 -9.18 7.67
C LEU A 83 -6.74 -9.60 7.04
N GLY A 84 -6.92 -10.91 6.87
CA GLY A 84 -8.14 -11.50 6.30
C GLY A 84 -8.23 -11.40 4.78
N MET A 85 -7.13 -11.06 4.09
CA MET A 85 -7.07 -11.04 2.62
C MET A 85 -6.46 -12.34 2.10
N ASP A 86 -7.15 -12.99 1.18
CA ASP A 86 -6.57 -14.05 0.35
C ASP A 86 -5.95 -13.40 -0.89
N ILE A 87 -4.63 -13.50 -1.04
CA ILE A 87 -3.90 -12.90 -2.15
C ILE A 87 -3.08 -13.95 -2.89
N PRO A 88 -3.16 -14.00 -4.23
CA PRO A 88 -2.27 -14.85 -5.00
C PRO A 88 -0.79 -14.44 -4.76
N PRO A 89 0.14 -15.40 -4.84
CA PRO A 89 1.56 -15.07 -4.77
C PRO A 89 1.93 -14.15 -5.93
N LEU A 90 2.91 -13.27 -5.71
CA LEU A 90 3.32 -12.28 -6.72
C LEU A 90 3.80 -12.93 -8.03
N SER A 91 4.33 -14.16 -7.95
CA SER A 91 4.69 -14.96 -9.12
C SER A 91 3.50 -15.19 -10.07
N ALA A 92 2.29 -15.39 -9.55
CA ALA A 92 1.09 -15.60 -10.37
C ALA A 92 0.76 -14.36 -11.23
N PHE A 93 0.97 -13.16 -10.68
CA PHE A 93 0.84 -11.91 -11.45
C PHE A 93 1.91 -11.83 -12.55
N PHE A 94 3.16 -12.10 -12.21
CA PHE A 94 4.25 -12.04 -13.18
C PHE A 94 4.12 -13.09 -14.29
N ASP A 95 3.60 -14.28 -13.98
CA ASP A 95 3.38 -15.34 -14.96
C ASP A 95 2.33 -14.93 -16.02
N VAL A 96 1.19 -14.40 -15.59
CA VAL A 96 0.15 -13.96 -16.54
C VAL A 96 0.59 -12.73 -17.34
N ILE A 97 1.32 -11.80 -16.72
CA ILE A 97 1.85 -10.61 -17.39
C ILE A 97 2.86 -11.01 -18.47
N ARG A 98 3.83 -11.87 -18.14
CA ARG A 98 4.82 -12.37 -19.11
C ARG A 98 4.13 -13.11 -20.26
N ALA A 99 3.18 -13.99 -19.94
CA ALA A 99 2.46 -14.76 -20.94
C ALA A 99 1.63 -13.88 -21.89
N GLU A 100 1.02 -12.80 -21.39
CA GLU A 100 0.22 -11.92 -22.22
C GLU A 100 1.08 -10.94 -23.04
N ILE A 101 2.15 -10.38 -22.47
CA ILE A 101 3.10 -9.53 -23.22
C ILE A 101 3.74 -10.31 -24.37
N ALA A 102 4.07 -11.59 -24.18
CA ALA A 102 4.64 -12.44 -25.22
C ALA A 102 3.71 -12.66 -26.43
N LYS A 103 2.41 -12.37 -26.30
CA LYS A 103 1.43 -12.44 -27.41
C LYS A 103 1.37 -11.13 -28.21
N LEU A 104 1.93 -10.04 -27.68
CA LEU A 104 1.99 -8.76 -28.38
C LEU A 104 3.13 -8.75 -29.38
N ASN A 105 2.90 -8.16 -30.55
CA ASN A 105 3.93 -7.95 -31.56
C ASN A 105 4.70 -6.64 -31.31
N LEU A 106 5.31 -6.52 -30.13
CA LEU A 106 6.13 -5.36 -29.77
C LEU A 106 7.52 -5.45 -30.43
N PRO A 107 8.16 -4.32 -30.76
CA PRO A 107 9.56 -4.30 -31.19
C PRO A 107 10.46 -4.98 -30.16
N LYS A 108 11.51 -5.68 -30.61
CA LYS A 108 12.50 -6.30 -29.69
C LYS A 108 13.25 -5.28 -28.83
N THR A 109 13.26 -4.01 -29.25
CA THR A 109 13.85 -2.88 -28.55
C THR A 109 12.89 -2.24 -27.54
N CYS A 110 11.61 -2.63 -27.54
CA CYS A 110 10.62 -2.12 -26.60
C CYS A 110 10.95 -2.64 -25.19
N GLU A 111 11.12 -1.71 -24.25
CA GLU A 111 11.34 -2.03 -22.84
C GLU A 111 10.00 -2.24 -22.14
N ILE A 112 9.95 -3.22 -21.24
CA ILE A 112 8.80 -3.43 -20.36
C ILE A 112 9.08 -2.78 -19.02
N TRP A 113 8.27 -1.79 -18.66
CA TRP A 113 8.38 -1.06 -17.40
C TRP A 113 7.25 -1.42 -16.44
N SER A 114 7.45 -1.11 -15.17
CA SER A 114 6.45 -1.24 -14.12
C SER A 114 6.70 -0.22 -13.01
N GLU A 115 5.63 0.19 -12.33
CA GLU A 115 5.61 1.22 -11.30
C GLU A 115 5.20 0.65 -9.90
N PRO A 116 5.91 -0.34 -9.33
CA PRO A 116 5.52 -0.95 -8.06
C PRO A 116 5.73 0.02 -6.89
N GLY A 117 4.63 0.49 -6.29
CA GLY A 117 4.67 1.26 -5.04
C GLY A 117 4.52 0.36 -3.81
N ARG A 118 3.27 0.07 -3.43
CA ARG A 118 2.89 -0.72 -2.24
C ARG A 118 3.66 -2.04 -2.10
N ALA A 119 3.89 -2.75 -3.21
CA ALA A 119 4.60 -4.02 -3.18
C ALA A 119 6.07 -3.91 -2.74
N LEU A 120 6.70 -2.75 -2.90
CA LEU A 120 8.09 -2.54 -2.46
C LEU A 120 8.17 -2.18 -0.98
N SER A 121 7.28 -1.30 -0.48
CA SER A 121 7.42 -0.71 0.85
C SER A 121 6.34 -1.08 1.84
N GLY A 122 5.19 -1.60 1.41
CA GLY A 122 4.02 -1.71 2.26
C GLY A 122 4.22 -2.58 3.51
N SER A 123 4.98 -3.68 3.38
CA SER A 123 5.31 -4.58 4.48
C SER A 123 6.59 -4.22 5.26
N CYS A 124 7.33 -3.17 4.87
CA CYS A 124 8.63 -2.88 5.45
C CYS A 124 8.58 -2.12 6.78
N SER A 125 7.43 -1.53 7.12
CA SER A 125 7.28 -0.67 8.30
C SER A 125 6.16 -1.13 9.24
N THR A 126 6.41 -0.92 10.53
CA THR A 126 5.44 -1.10 11.62
C THR A 126 5.29 0.24 12.32
N LEU A 127 4.06 0.75 12.42
CA LEU A 127 3.78 1.96 13.19
C LEU A 127 3.65 1.60 14.66
N VAL A 128 4.29 2.35 15.56
CA VAL A 128 4.22 2.13 17.01
C VAL A 128 3.65 3.38 17.67
N VAL A 129 2.45 3.24 18.25
CA VAL A 129 1.66 4.33 18.84
C VAL A 129 1.39 4.07 20.31
N ARG A 130 1.29 5.12 21.11
CA ARG A 130 1.01 5.03 22.55
C ARG A 130 -0.49 5.23 22.80
N VAL A 131 -1.04 4.44 23.71
CA VAL A 131 -2.39 4.64 24.24
C VAL A 131 -2.34 5.78 25.25
N GLU A 132 -3.00 6.89 24.95
CA GLU A 132 -3.08 8.06 25.82
C GLU A 132 -4.29 8.02 26.76
N LEU A 133 -5.39 7.42 26.31
CA LEU A 133 -6.64 7.30 27.06
C LEU A 133 -7.42 6.07 26.60
N ARG A 134 -8.08 5.37 27.53
CA ARG A 134 -9.05 4.31 27.25
C ARG A 134 -10.44 4.68 27.74
N LYS A 135 -11.46 4.49 26.90
CA LYS A 135 -12.88 4.55 27.25
C LYS A 135 -13.59 3.28 26.78
N GLY A 136 -13.67 2.28 27.64
CA GLY A 136 -14.25 0.98 27.28
C GLY A 136 -13.41 0.27 26.21
N ASP A 137 -13.97 0.09 25.01
CA ASP A 137 -13.35 -0.49 23.82
C ASP A 137 -12.71 0.56 22.88
N LEU A 138 -12.76 1.85 23.24
CA LEU A 138 -12.12 2.94 22.51
C LEU A 138 -10.76 3.29 23.11
N LEU A 139 -9.72 3.25 22.29
CA LEU A 139 -8.37 3.72 22.64
C LEU A 139 -8.07 5.01 21.88
N TYR A 140 -7.64 6.05 22.59
CA TYR A 140 -7.13 7.28 22.03
C TYR A 140 -5.61 7.16 21.92
N LEU A 141 -5.11 7.32 20.70
CA LEU A 141 -3.72 7.13 20.35
C LEU A 141 -3.05 8.49 20.11
N ASN A 142 -1.72 8.51 20.18
CA ASN A 142 -0.92 9.70 19.89
C ASN A 142 -0.61 9.90 18.40
N ASP A 143 -1.21 9.10 17.51
CA ASP A 143 -1.20 9.25 16.05
C ASP A 143 -2.56 8.76 15.51
N GLY A 144 -2.92 9.16 14.30
CA GLY A 144 -4.27 8.99 13.76
C GLY A 144 -4.38 9.20 12.26
N THR A 145 -5.61 9.42 11.79
CA THR A 145 -5.98 9.61 10.38
C THR A 145 -5.14 10.68 9.69
N PHE A 146 -4.87 11.78 10.38
CA PHE A 146 -4.12 12.92 9.86
C PHE A 146 -2.60 12.76 9.95
N GLY A 147 -2.13 11.72 10.62
CA GLY A 147 -0.74 11.31 10.67
C GLY A 147 -0.51 10.02 9.87
N ASN A 148 -0.01 8.98 10.52
CA ASN A 148 0.40 7.75 9.82
C ASN A 148 -0.71 6.69 9.67
N MET A 149 -1.98 7.01 9.95
CA MET A 149 -3.07 6.03 9.92
C MET A 149 -4.15 6.34 8.88
N PHE A 150 -3.85 7.17 7.88
CA PHE A 150 -4.80 7.56 6.83
C PHE A 150 -5.46 6.36 6.11
N GLU A 151 -4.68 5.35 5.70
CA GLU A 151 -5.28 4.19 5.02
C GLU A 151 -6.09 3.30 5.97
N VAL A 152 -5.74 3.28 7.26
CA VAL A 152 -6.50 2.58 8.30
C VAL A 152 -7.88 3.22 8.45
N PHE A 153 -7.94 4.56 8.46
CA PHE A 153 -9.18 5.32 8.43
C PHE A 153 -10.00 5.05 7.16
N SER A 154 -9.35 4.94 5.99
CA SER A 154 -10.05 4.70 4.72
C SER A 154 -10.81 3.36 4.67
N GLY A 155 -10.53 2.44 5.60
CA GLY A 155 -11.25 1.16 5.75
C GLY A 155 -10.81 0.06 4.78
N HIS A 156 -9.99 0.37 3.78
CA HIS A 156 -9.50 -0.61 2.81
C HIS A 156 -8.31 -1.44 3.32
N TRP A 157 -7.70 -1.03 4.43
CA TRP A 157 -6.51 -1.66 4.97
C TRP A 157 -6.75 -2.14 6.41
N LYS A 158 -6.64 -3.46 6.63
CA LYS A 158 -6.78 -4.08 7.95
C LYS A 158 -5.42 -4.53 8.47
N ASN A 159 -4.98 -3.89 9.54
CA ASN A 159 -3.69 -4.15 10.16
C ASN A 159 -3.79 -5.19 11.26
N LYS A 160 -2.75 -6.00 11.39
CA LYS A 160 -2.50 -6.76 12.60
C LYS A 160 -1.96 -5.82 13.67
N ALA A 161 -2.61 -5.82 14.83
CA ALA A 161 -2.20 -5.03 15.99
C ALA A 161 -1.54 -5.94 17.03
N ALA A 162 -0.49 -5.46 17.68
CA ALA A 162 0.17 -6.13 18.80
C ALA A 162 0.44 -5.15 19.93
N LEU A 163 0.16 -5.56 21.17
CA LEU A 163 0.45 -4.75 22.34
C LEU A 163 1.94 -4.84 22.69
N ILE A 164 2.57 -3.69 22.90
CA ILE A 164 3.90 -3.55 23.49
C ILE A 164 3.72 -2.92 24.87
N ARG A 165 3.96 -3.72 25.92
CA ARG A 165 3.94 -3.26 27.31
C ARG A 165 5.37 -3.18 27.84
N PRO A 166 5.93 -1.97 28.04
CA PRO A 166 7.28 -1.81 28.57
C PRO A 166 7.41 -2.50 29.93
N ALA A 167 8.46 -3.31 30.10
CA ALA A 167 8.78 -3.93 31.37
C ALA A 167 9.21 -2.84 32.37
N ARG A 168 8.31 -2.49 33.29
CA ARG A 168 8.56 -1.55 34.39
C ARG A 168 8.25 -2.23 35.72
N ARG A 169 8.99 -1.88 36.78
CA ARG A 169 8.79 -2.46 38.12
C ARG A 169 7.33 -2.30 38.54
N GLY A 170 6.68 -3.43 38.87
CA GLY A 170 5.28 -3.46 39.32
C GLY A 170 4.23 -3.55 38.20
N ARG A 171 4.60 -3.41 36.91
CA ARG A 171 3.66 -3.61 35.81
C ARG A 171 3.60 -5.10 35.44
N LYS A 172 2.40 -5.69 35.45
CA LYS A 172 2.18 -7.08 35.03
C LYS A 172 2.34 -7.20 33.51
N ALA A 173 2.74 -8.39 33.05
CA ALA A 173 2.67 -8.74 31.63
C ALA A 173 1.23 -8.61 31.11
N ALA A 174 1.09 -8.45 29.80
CA ALA A 174 -0.21 -8.40 29.15
C ALA A 174 -1.03 -9.68 29.39
N GLY A 175 -2.34 -9.53 29.53
CA GLY A 175 -3.27 -10.64 29.55
C GLY A 175 -3.25 -11.43 28.24
N LYS A 176 -3.80 -12.65 28.25
CA LYS A 176 -3.96 -13.49 27.06
C LYS A 176 -5.34 -13.39 26.43
N VAL A 177 -6.31 -12.87 27.16
CA VAL A 177 -7.69 -12.69 26.67
C VAL A 177 -7.69 -11.50 25.73
N MET A 178 -8.11 -11.72 24.49
CA MET A 178 -8.15 -10.70 23.46
C MET A 178 -9.57 -10.11 23.36
N ALA A 179 -9.66 -8.80 23.19
CA ALA A 179 -10.89 -8.08 22.95
C ALA A 179 -10.76 -7.19 21.70
N PRO A 180 -11.86 -6.91 20.98
CA PRO A 180 -11.85 -5.96 19.87
C PRO A 180 -11.81 -4.53 20.40
N PHE A 181 -10.96 -3.70 19.81
CA PHE A 181 -10.87 -2.28 20.09
C PHE A 181 -11.06 -1.46 18.82
N ARG A 182 -11.40 -0.19 19.03
CA ARG A 182 -11.55 0.86 18.03
C ARG A 182 -10.64 2.01 18.45
N PHE A 183 -10.15 2.79 17.49
CA PHE A 183 -9.18 3.84 17.78
C PHE A 183 -9.71 5.24 17.46
N TYR A 184 -9.29 6.20 18.25
CA TYR A 184 -9.25 7.62 17.88
C TYR A 184 -7.79 8.06 17.80
N GLY A 185 -7.48 8.96 16.88
CA GLY A 185 -6.22 9.70 16.92
C GLY A 185 -6.26 10.89 17.89
N PRO A 186 -5.19 11.70 17.91
CA PRO A 186 -4.98 12.75 18.90
C PRO A 186 -5.67 14.08 18.55
N THR A 187 -6.22 14.21 17.34
CA THR A 187 -6.74 15.50 16.86
C THR A 187 -8.09 15.86 17.50
N CYS A 188 -8.51 17.12 17.33
CA CYS A 188 -9.82 17.56 17.80
C CYS A 188 -10.96 17.23 16.82
N ASP A 189 -10.67 16.60 15.68
CA ASP A 189 -11.65 16.27 14.66
C ASP A 189 -12.23 14.88 14.87
N SER A 190 -13.57 14.78 14.86
CA SER A 190 -14.29 13.52 15.03
C SER A 190 -14.03 12.50 13.93
N ILE A 191 -13.52 12.89 12.76
CA ILE A 191 -13.19 11.94 11.69
C ILE A 191 -11.86 11.21 11.93
N ASP A 192 -11.10 11.61 12.96
CA ASP A 192 -9.86 10.95 13.37
C ASP A 192 -10.14 9.64 14.12
N TYR A 193 -10.86 8.74 13.45
CA TYR A 193 -11.47 7.54 14.01
C TYR A 193 -11.22 6.33 13.10
N MET A 194 -10.80 5.22 13.70
CA MET A 194 -10.55 3.96 13.00
C MET A 194 -11.43 2.87 13.60
N GLU A 195 -12.34 2.33 12.78
CA GLU A 195 -13.44 1.47 13.22
C GLU A 195 -12.99 0.11 13.78
N GLY A 196 -11.84 -0.42 13.35
CA GLY A 196 -11.38 -1.74 13.76
C GLY A 196 -12.16 -2.90 13.11
N PRO A 197 -12.28 -4.07 13.77
CA PRO A 197 -11.78 -4.38 15.11
C PRO A 197 -10.26 -4.58 15.14
N PHE A 198 -9.59 -3.95 16.10
CA PHE A 198 -8.19 -4.22 16.43
C PHE A 198 -8.13 -5.15 17.64
N LEU A 199 -7.72 -6.40 17.42
CA LEU A 199 -7.63 -7.38 18.51
C LEU A 199 -6.39 -7.10 19.37
N LEU A 200 -6.63 -6.73 20.63
CA LEU A 200 -5.60 -6.48 21.63
C LEU A 200 -5.96 -7.20 22.94
N PRO A 201 -4.99 -7.42 23.86
CA PRO A 201 -5.30 -7.90 25.20
C PRO A 201 -6.36 -7.01 25.88
N GLU A 202 -7.37 -7.62 26.52
CA GLU A 202 -8.48 -6.90 27.14
C GLU A 202 -8.05 -5.91 28.23
N ASP A 203 -6.86 -6.14 28.80
CA ASP A 203 -6.23 -5.35 29.85
C ASP A 203 -5.30 -4.25 29.31
N VAL A 204 -5.35 -3.95 27.99
CA VAL A 204 -4.67 -2.77 27.42
C VAL A 204 -5.08 -1.50 28.16
N CYS A 205 -4.12 -0.67 28.52
CA CYS A 205 -4.37 0.55 29.28
C CYS A 205 -3.45 1.69 28.89
N GLU A 206 -3.70 2.85 29.46
CA GLU A 206 -2.92 4.06 29.25
C GLU A 206 -1.42 3.81 29.45
N GLY A 207 -0.63 4.37 28.54
CA GLY A 207 0.81 4.21 28.48
C GLY A 207 1.31 2.83 28.06
N ASP A 208 0.44 1.91 27.64
CA ASP A 208 0.85 0.85 26.72
C ASP A 208 1.09 1.40 25.31
N TRP A 209 1.79 0.62 24.49
CA TRP A 209 2.01 0.90 23.08
C TRP A 209 1.34 -0.16 22.21
N VAL A 210 0.94 0.20 21.01
CA VAL A 210 0.36 -0.67 20.00
C VAL A 210 1.25 -0.60 18.77
N ALA A 211 1.71 -1.76 18.30
CA ALA A 211 2.37 -1.93 17.03
C ALA A 211 1.36 -2.35 15.97
N LEU A 212 1.32 -1.62 14.85
CA LEU A 212 0.51 -1.91 13.68
C LEU A 212 1.43 -2.32 12.53
N GLU A 213 1.31 -3.57 12.10
CA GLU A 213 2.11 -4.12 10.99
C GLU A 213 1.59 -3.61 9.63
N GLY A 214 2.47 -3.56 8.61
CA GLY A 214 2.06 -3.24 7.23
C GLY A 214 1.74 -1.77 7.02
N MET A 215 2.57 -0.88 7.56
CA MET A 215 2.36 0.58 7.59
C MET A 215 3.33 1.34 6.69
N GLY A 216 3.97 0.68 5.71
CA GLY A 216 5.06 1.27 4.92
C GLY A 216 4.67 1.91 3.59
N ALA A 217 3.41 1.84 3.18
CA ALA A 217 2.93 2.45 1.93
C ALA A 217 1.78 3.40 2.22
N TYR A 218 1.82 4.59 1.63
CA TYR A 218 0.77 5.63 1.71
C TYR A 218 0.36 6.09 3.12
N MET A 219 1.16 5.75 4.14
CA MET A 219 1.00 6.21 5.52
C MET A 219 1.78 7.52 5.73
N ALA A 220 3.08 7.45 6.06
CA ALA A 220 3.93 8.62 6.28
C ALA A 220 3.94 9.61 5.09
N ALA A 221 3.77 9.11 3.87
CA ALA A 221 3.66 9.95 2.66
C ALA A 221 2.39 10.84 2.64
N SER A 222 1.38 10.51 3.44
CA SER A 222 0.10 11.23 3.55
C SER A 222 -0.01 12.00 4.88
N GLN A 223 1.02 11.97 5.73
CA GLN A 223 1.02 12.66 7.02
C GLN A 223 0.87 14.18 6.83
N THR A 224 0.12 14.80 7.73
CA THR A 224 0.01 16.26 7.86
C THR A 224 0.47 16.70 9.25
N HIS A 225 0.57 18.01 9.48
CA HIS A 225 0.82 18.58 10.81
C HIS A 225 -0.47 19.16 11.41
N PHE A 226 -1.63 18.57 11.08
CA PHE A 226 -2.93 19.04 11.56
C PHE A 226 -3.00 18.95 13.10
N ASN A 227 -3.58 19.99 13.73
CA ASN A 227 -3.50 20.24 15.18
C ASN A 227 -2.08 20.22 15.80
N GLY A 228 -1.01 20.24 14.99
CA GLY A 228 0.36 20.19 15.46
C GLY A 228 0.86 18.79 15.85
N PHE A 229 0.07 17.73 15.60
CA PHE A 229 0.50 16.35 15.83
C PHE A 229 1.15 15.78 14.58
N TYR A 230 2.37 15.26 14.71
CA TYR A 230 3.12 14.59 13.67
C TYR A 230 4.27 13.76 14.30
N SER A 231 4.78 12.78 13.56
CA SER A 231 5.98 12.03 13.97
C SER A 231 6.91 11.84 12.80
N ASP A 232 8.08 12.48 12.87
CA ASP A 232 9.16 12.28 11.91
C ASP A 232 10.20 11.24 12.41
N GLN A 233 9.93 10.62 13.57
CA GLN A 233 10.83 9.62 14.11
C GLN A 233 10.70 8.31 13.34
N GLN A 234 11.75 7.98 12.60
CA GLN A 234 11.90 6.70 11.91
C GLN A 234 13.09 5.94 12.52
N VAL A 235 12.84 4.69 12.88
CA VAL A 235 13.89 3.79 13.38
C VAL A 235 14.14 2.73 12.33
N GLU A 236 15.33 2.76 11.73
CA GLU A 236 15.73 1.75 10.77
C GLU A 236 16.30 0.54 11.51
N ILE A 237 15.69 -0.62 11.25
CA ILE A 237 16.18 -1.89 11.77
C ILE A 237 16.84 -2.62 10.61
N ILE A 238 18.16 -2.48 10.51
CA ILE A 238 18.95 -3.22 9.53
C ILE A 238 19.35 -4.56 10.17
N THR A 239 18.73 -5.63 9.69
CA THR A 239 19.22 -6.98 9.94
C THR A 239 20.08 -7.40 8.76
N ASP A 240 21.33 -7.80 9.00
CA ASP A 240 22.10 -8.49 7.97
C ASP A 240 21.32 -9.75 7.58
N ALA A 241 20.80 -9.79 6.34
CA ALA A 241 20.10 -10.96 5.82
C ALA A 241 20.98 -12.24 5.77
N LEU A 242 22.26 -12.15 6.16
CA LEU A 242 23.24 -13.24 6.22
C LEU A 242 23.78 -13.55 7.63
N SER A 243 23.40 -12.82 8.67
CA SER A 243 23.93 -13.06 10.01
C SER A 243 22.82 -13.36 11.02
N THR A 244 22.85 -14.57 11.57
CA THR A 244 22.00 -15.02 12.69
C THR A 244 22.41 -14.38 14.02
N ARG A 245 23.07 -13.22 14.02
CA ARG A 245 23.57 -12.56 15.24
C ARG A 245 23.21 -11.07 15.28
N ARG A 246 22.39 -10.77 16.30
CA ARG A 246 22.10 -9.45 16.91
C ARG A 246 21.75 -8.32 15.93
N THR A 247 20.45 -8.01 15.90
CA THR A 247 19.86 -6.79 15.36
C THR A 247 20.57 -5.55 15.90
N HIS A 248 21.14 -4.74 15.01
CA HIS A 248 21.62 -3.40 15.33
C HIS A 248 20.54 -2.38 14.94
N MET A 249 19.94 -1.72 15.94
CA MET A 249 19.04 -0.59 15.70
C MET A 249 19.86 0.67 15.44
N LYS A 250 19.68 1.31 14.29
CA LYS A 250 20.20 2.66 14.04
C LYS A 250 19.02 3.62 14.00
N ALA A 251 19.00 4.59 14.91
CA ALA A 251 18.11 5.74 14.77
C ALA A 251 18.64 6.61 13.64
N VAL A 252 17.82 6.86 12.63
CA VAL A 252 18.11 7.86 11.60
C VAL A 252 17.59 9.20 12.13
N LYS A 253 18.46 10.21 12.14
CA LYS A 253 18.12 11.58 12.56
C LYS A 253 17.62 12.39 11.37
#